data_AF-A0A8H5DCQ3-F1
#
_entry.id   AF-A0A8H5DCQ3-F1
#
_cell.length_a   1.000
_cell.length_b   1.000
_cell.length_c   1.000
_cell.angle_alpha   90.00
_cell.angle_beta   90.00
_cell.angle_gamma   90.00
#
_symmetry.space_group_name_H-M   'P 1'
#
loop_
_entity.id
_entity.type
_entity.pdbx_description
1 polymer ?
#
loop_
_entity_poly.entity_id
_entity_poly.type
_entity_poly.pdbx_seq_one_letter_code
_entity_poly.pdbx_strand_id
1 'polypeptide(L)'
;MAGSLVKVGLSAVVVLAVLFQVFLKDGVWLLFGIGRVMQPLSDFPYTCRKITDPRMEACEDMWLSEATRQLFLACSDPLARPHWTPNVGKLNVSGMSQRDAIVALDIDKPVNEGFEVRVLKTPDFSGTAGDGLLSLVGFTGIDTADGAVELLVINNRPSIDAETGAYQDQYAHGANTTIELFTTGPRAAELKHIRTHADKEIATPNRVAAIDSKTFYFTNDRGPHKVGLRSQLSAITGEANVHLCEADRGCRQVADGLKFANGLARDKDGLIYVPDSISGHLHIYRILDSKDLEKVDEMDLGYSLDNASVDKNGDVWIAAFPVGLGILQAYNDPYNAHPAAAVLRVTKVEGKYVVDKVIEDGQGDVLPATTTVVHDAKTGRLFFSSVISPFIAVCEPKA
;
A
#
# COMPACT_ATOMS: atom_id res chain seq x y z
N MET A 1 -16.03 2.61 -53.55
CA MET A 1 -14.90 2.43 -52.59
C MET A 1 -14.97 3.38 -51.39
N ALA A 2 -15.29 4.68 -51.56
CA ALA A 2 -15.42 5.62 -50.44
C ALA A 2 -16.47 5.22 -49.37
N GLY A 3 -17.64 4.73 -49.78
CA GLY A 3 -18.71 4.33 -48.85
C GLY A 3 -18.40 3.11 -47.96
N SER A 4 -17.53 2.20 -48.41
CA SER A 4 -17.11 1.04 -47.60
C SER A 4 -16.00 1.42 -46.61
N LEU A 5 -15.05 2.27 -47.02
CA LEU A 5 -14.01 2.79 -46.13
C LEU A 5 -14.59 3.65 -45.00
N VAL A 6 -15.61 4.48 -45.28
CA VAL A 6 -16.30 5.27 -44.26
C VAL A 6 -17.07 4.38 -43.27
N LYS A 7 -17.76 3.32 -43.75
CA LYS A 7 -18.46 2.37 -42.87
C LYS A 7 -17.50 1.57 -41.99
N VAL A 8 -16.38 1.10 -42.54
CA VAL A 8 -15.32 0.41 -41.78
C VAL A 8 -14.70 1.36 -40.75
N GLY A 9 -14.45 2.62 -41.12
CA GLY A 9 -13.97 3.64 -40.19
C GLY A 9 -14.94 3.92 -39.04
N LEU A 10 -16.24 4.06 -39.33
CA LEU A 10 -17.26 4.29 -38.30
C LEU A 10 -17.37 3.10 -37.33
N SER A 11 -17.38 1.87 -37.85
CA SER A 11 -17.40 0.67 -37.01
C SER A 11 -16.15 0.57 -36.12
N ALA A 12 -14.97 0.89 -36.65
CA ALA A 12 -13.74 0.90 -35.86
C ALA A 12 -13.78 1.94 -34.74
N VAL A 13 -14.28 3.15 -35.02
CA VAL A 13 -14.44 4.21 -34.01
C VAL A 13 -15.41 3.77 -32.91
N VAL A 14 -16.55 3.16 -33.26
CA VAL A 14 -17.52 2.68 -32.26
C VAL A 14 -16.89 1.59 -31.39
N VAL A 15 -16.19 0.62 -31.99
CA VAL A 15 -15.50 -0.43 -31.22
C VAL A 15 -14.46 0.16 -30.28
N LEU A 16 -13.61 1.08 -30.77
CA LEU A 16 -12.61 1.74 -29.94
C LEU A 16 -13.24 2.57 -28.81
N ALA A 17 -14.35 3.25 -29.08
CA ALA A 17 -15.09 4.00 -28.06
C ALA A 17 -15.65 3.07 -26.97
N VAL A 18 -16.22 1.93 -27.35
CA VAL A 18 -16.71 0.93 -26.38
C VAL A 18 -15.55 0.36 -25.56
N LEU A 19 -14.44 -0.02 -26.21
CA LEU A 19 -13.25 -0.52 -25.50
C LEU A 19 -12.69 0.51 -24.52
N PHE A 20 -12.64 1.77 -24.92
CA PHE A 20 -12.23 2.85 -24.03
C PHE A 20 -13.18 3.00 -22.84
N GLN A 21 -14.49 3.05 -23.09
CA GLN A 21 -15.49 3.21 -22.03
C GLN A 21 -15.47 2.05 -21.02
N VAL A 22 -15.24 0.82 -21.48
CA VAL A 22 -15.29 -0.37 -20.63
C VAL A 22 -13.96 -0.60 -19.89
N PHE A 23 -12.82 -0.42 -20.54
CA PHE A 23 -11.54 -0.83 -19.97
C PHE A 23 -10.69 0.31 -19.42
N LEU A 24 -10.72 1.49 -20.06
CA LEU A 24 -9.73 2.54 -19.84
C LEU A 24 -10.29 3.80 -19.17
N LYS A 25 -11.60 4.05 -19.26
CA LYS A 25 -12.23 5.30 -18.80
C LYS A 25 -11.86 5.64 -17.36
N ASP A 26 -12.12 4.76 -16.40
CA ASP A 26 -11.92 5.06 -14.98
C ASP A 26 -10.43 5.35 -14.70
N GLY A 27 -9.54 4.49 -15.21
CA GLY A 27 -8.10 4.69 -15.09
C GLY A 27 -7.64 6.04 -15.66
N VAL A 28 -8.15 6.46 -16.82
CA VAL A 28 -7.83 7.77 -17.42
C VAL A 28 -8.40 8.92 -16.59
N TRP A 29 -9.64 8.82 -16.12
CA TRP A 29 -10.27 9.87 -15.33
C TRP A 29 -9.57 10.07 -13.98
N LEU A 30 -9.22 8.98 -13.31
CA LEU A 30 -8.52 9.00 -12.02
C LEU A 30 -7.06 9.43 -12.18
N LEU A 31 -6.38 9.00 -13.25
CA LEU A 31 -5.00 9.41 -13.53
C LEU A 31 -4.89 10.94 -13.70
N PHE A 32 -5.81 11.56 -14.44
CA PHE A 32 -5.77 12.99 -14.73
C PHE A 32 -6.68 13.85 -13.83
N GLY A 33 -7.47 13.24 -12.93
CA GLY A 33 -8.42 13.96 -12.08
C GLY A 33 -9.53 14.69 -12.84
N ILE A 34 -9.99 14.13 -13.97
CA ILE A 34 -10.92 14.81 -14.88
C ILE A 34 -12.25 15.10 -14.17
N GLY A 35 -12.62 16.39 -14.14
CA GLY A 35 -13.87 16.85 -13.52
C GLY A 35 -13.83 16.98 -12.00
N ARG A 36 -12.66 16.79 -11.36
CA ARG A 36 -12.53 16.93 -9.90
C ARG A 36 -12.37 18.40 -9.50
N VAL A 37 -13.06 18.79 -8.44
CA VAL A 37 -12.83 20.05 -7.72
C VAL A 37 -11.99 19.73 -6.49
N MET A 38 -10.81 20.34 -6.42
CA MET A 38 -9.84 20.15 -5.35
C MET A 38 -10.13 21.10 -4.18
N GLN A 39 -10.22 20.57 -2.97
CA GLN A 39 -10.39 21.38 -1.77
C GLN A 39 -9.04 21.68 -1.12
N PRO A 40 -8.81 22.92 -0.65
CA PRO A 40 -7.64 23.23 0.15
C PRO A 40 -7.74 22.59 1.54
N LEU A 41 -6.59 22.33 2.15
CA LEU A 41 -6.50 21.74 3.49
C LEU A 41 -7.25 22.55 4.56
N SER A 42 -7.36 23.86 4.37
CA SER A 42 -8.06 24.77 5.27
C SER A 42 -9.56 24.48 5.44
N ASP A 43 -10.18 23.80 4.47
CA ASP A 43 -11.61 23.45 4.50
C ASP A 43 -11.94 22.36 5.54
N PHE A 44 -10.93 21.65 6.04
CA PHE A 44 -11.11 20.50 6.91
C PHE A 44 -10.83 20.82 8.38
N PRO A 45 -11.44 20.10 9.33
CA PRO A 45 -11.36 20.39 10.77
C PRO A 45 -10.04 19.89 11.40
N TYR A 46 -8.93 20.04 10.70
CA TYR A 46 -7.61 19.57 11.14
C TYR A 46 -6.55 20.66 11.01
N THR A 47 -5.58 20.62 11.93
CA THR A 47 -4.31 21.35 11.83
C THR A 47 -3.22 20.34 11.52
N CYS A 48 -2.55 20.50 10.39
CA CYS A 48 -1.57 19.54 9.91
C CYS A 48 -0.17 20.15 9.88
N ARG A 49 0.83 19.28 10.06
CA ARG A 49 2.24 19.64 9.93
C ARG A 49 3.05 18.46 9.40
N LYS A 50 4.15 18.79 8.72
CA LYS A 50 5.16 17.82 8.29
C LYS A 50 6.01 17.39 9.48
N ILE A 51 6.47 16.15 9.46
CA ILE A 51 7.51 15.63 10.34
C ILE A 51 8.64 15.17 9.42
N THR A 52 9.74 15.89 9.48
CA THR A 52 10.93 15.63 8.66
C THR A 52 12.03 15.06 9.53
N ASP A 53 12.43 13.83 9.25
CA ASP A 53 13.60 13.18 9.84
C ASP A 53 14.23 12.28 8.76
N PRO A 54 15.54 12.41 8.46
CA PRO A 54 16.20 11.58 7.44
C PRO A 54 16.16 10.08 7.68
N ARG A 55 15.79 9.65 8.90
CA ARG A 55 15.60 8.25 9.28
C ARG A 55 14.19 7.73 8.97
N MET A 56 13.27 8.60 8.55
CA MET A 56 11.84 8.33 8.38
C MET A 56 11.33 9.00 7.10
N GLU A 57 11.88 8.56 5.97
CA GLU A 57 11.53 9.01 4.63
C GLU A 57 10.96 7.83 3.82
N ALA A 58 10.21 8.11 2.75
CA ALA A 58 9.68 7.11 1.83
C ALA A 58 9.00 5.91 2.54
N CYS A 59 8.30 6.22 3.64
CA CYS A 59 7.56 5.26 4.44
C CYS A 59 6.25 4.88 3.75
N GLU A 60 6.25 3.78 3.00
CA GLU A 60 5.12 3.38 2.16
C GLU A 60 3.88 3.02 2.98
N ASP A 61 4.10 2.32 4.09
CA ASP A 61 3.03 1.82 4.94
C ASP A 61 3.25 2.13 6.42
N MET A 62 2.16 2.06 7.17
CA MET A 62 2.10 2.26 8.62
C MET A 62 1.12 1.31 9.29
N TRP A 63 1.42 0.98 10.54
CA TRP A 63 0.52 0.23 11.40
C TRP A 63 0.66 0.67 12.85
N LEU A 64 -0.47 0.91 13.53
CA LEU A 64 -0.50 1.32 14.94
C LEU A 64 -0.82 0.13 15.83
N SER A 65 0.09 -0.19 16.75
CA SER A 65 -0.18 -1.10 17.86
C SER A 65 -1.07 -0.39 18.89
N GLU A 66 -2.30 -0.88 19.06
CA GLU A 66 -3.20 -0.37 20.08
C GLU A 66 -2.74 -0.78 21.49
N ALA A 67 -2.06 -1.93 21.61
CA ALA A 67 -1.54 -2.42 22.88
C ALA A 67 -0.33 -1.60 23.36
N THR A 68 0.63 -1.33 22.48
CA THR A 68 1.89 -0.67 22.87
C THR A 68 1.90 0.83 22.61
N ARG A 69 0.92 1.35 21.85
CA ARG A 69 0.85 2.76 21.43
C ARG A 69 2.07 3.20 20.63
N GLN A 70 2.63 2.26 19.87
CA GLN A 70 3.71 2.49 18.92
C GLN A 70 3.16 2.48 17.50
N LEU A 71 3.47 3.53 16.74
CA LEU A 71 3.24 3.58 15.30
C LEU A 71 4.49 3.04 14.60
N PHE A 72 4.33 1.98 13.83
CA PHE A 72 5.38 1.40 13.00
C PHE A 72 5.24 1.91 11.57
N LEU A 73 6.37 2.12 10.89
CA LEU A 73 6.43 2.64 9.52
C LEU A 73 7.45 1.83 8.69
N ALA A 74 7.11 1.52 7.45
CA ALA A 74 7.99 0.82 6.51
C ALA A 74 8.76 1.81 5.61
N CYS A 75 9.90 2.30 6.10
CA CYS A 75 10.65 3.42 5.52
C CYS A 75 11.79 2.99 4.60
N SER A 76 12.16 3.89 3.69
CA SER A 76 13.13 3.65 2.63
C SER A 76 13.88 4.93 2.26
N ASP A 77 14.47 4.96 1.07
CA ASP A 77 15.14 6.10 0.49
C ASP A 77 14.32 6.65 -0.69
N PRO A 78 13.83 7.90 -0.63
CA PRO A 78 13.15 8.57 -1.74
C PRO A 78 13.89 8.47 -3.08
N LEU A 79 15.24 8.52 -3.06
CA LEU A 79 16.05 8.48 -4.29
C LEU A 79 16.27 7.07 -4.82
N ALA A 80 16.11 6.03 -3.99
CA ALA A 80 16.28 4.65 -4.40
C ALA A 80 14.99 4.01 -4.95
N ARG A 81 13.83 4.48 -4.48
CA ARG A 81 12.50 4.01 -4.92
C ARG A 81 12.31 4.01 -6.45
N PRO A 82 12.77 5.03 -7.21
CA PRO A 82 12.67 5.02 -8.67
C PRO A 82 13.54 3.95 -9.35
N HIS A 83 14.51 3.38 -8.64
CA HIS A 83 15.37 2.31 -9.13
C HIS A 83 14.84 0.93 -8.76
N TRP A 84 14.40 0.73 -7.51
CA TRP A 84 13.93 -0.55 -7.00
C TRP A 84 12.60 -0.42 -6.26
N THR A 85 11.52 -0.64 -6.99
CA THR A 85 10.15 -0.80 -6.47
C THR A 85 9.40 -1.71 -7.46
N PRO A 86 9.49 -3.05 -7.29
CA PRO A 86 8.87 -4.02 -8.19
C PRO A 86 7.36 -3.81 -8.42
N ASN A 87 6.63 -3.40 -7.38
CA ASN A 87 5.19 -3.03 -7.43
C ASN A 87 4.85 -1.92 -8.43
N VAL A 88 5.83 -1.08 -8.81
CA VAL A 88 5.70 -0.08 -9.90
C VAL A 88 6.59 -0.38 -11.12
N GLY A 89 7.17 -1.58 -11.18
CA GLY A 89 7.92 -2.08 -12.33
C GLY A 89 9.36 -1.55 -12.41
N LYS A 90 9.89 -1.03 -11.30
CA LYS A 90 11.28 -0.56 -11.19
C LYS A 90 12.15 -1.70 -10.67
N LEU A 91 13.06 -2.19 -11.52
CA LEU A 91 13.83 -3.42 -11.33
C LEU A 91 15.35 -3.20 -11.44
N ASN A 92 15.83 -1.96 -11.27
CA ASN A 92 17.26 -1.65 -11.26
C ASN A 92 17.87 -1.93 -9.88
N VAL A 93 18.35 -3.16 -9.68
CA VAL A 93 18.95 -3.61 -8.41
C VAL A 93 20.16 -2.79 -7.97
N SER A 94 20.93 -2.23 -8.91
CA SER A 94 22.11 -1.41 -8.58
C SER A 94 21.78 -0.09 -7.89
N GLY A 95 20.53 0.38 -7.99
CA GLY A 95 20.04 1.58 -7.31
C GLY A 95 19.15 1.26 -6.10
N MET A 96 19.10 0.01 -5.65
CA MET A 96 18.31 -0.40 -4.50
C MET A 96 18.81 0.27 -3.21
N SER A 97 17.85 0.67 -2.37
CA SER A 97 18.14 1.29 -1.07
C SER A 97 18.99 0.38 -0.20
N GLN A 98 19.89 0.98 0.58
CA GLN A 98 20.73 0.32 1.58
C GLN A 98 20.32 0.69 3.01
N ARG A 99 19.20 1.42 3.15
CA ARG A 99 18.77 2.00 4.43
C ARG A 99 17.29 1.74 4.77
N ASP A 100 16.65 0.83 4.06
CA ASP A 100 15.29 0.41 4.37
C ASP A 100 15.21 -0.16 5.78
N ALA A 101 14.21 0.29 6.54
CA ALA A 101 14.02 -0.15 7.90
C ALA A 101 12.57 0.07 8.36
N ILE A 102 12.14 -0.77 9.30
CA ILE A 102 10.96 -0.45 10.10
C ILE A 102 11.35 0.61 11.13
N VAL A 103 10.59 1.69 11.16
CA VAL A 103 10.74 2.78 12.13
C VAL A 103 9.58 2.71 13.12
N ALA A 104 9.84 2.95 14.40
CA ALA A 104 8.83 3.01 15.45
C ALA A 104 8.79 4.40 16.10
N LEU A 105 7.58 4.90 16.35
CA LEU A 105 7.30 6.15 17.06
C LEU A 105 6.44 5.90 18.31
N ASP A 106 6.77 6.53 19.44
CA ASP A 106 5.89 6.58 20.62
C ASP A 106 4.88 7.73 20.49
N ILE A 107 3.68 7.44 19.99
CA ILE A 107 2.71 8.49 19.61
C ILE A 107 2.02 9.19 20.80
N ASP A 108 2.08 8.58 21.98
CA ASP A 108 1.54 9.17 23.22
C ASP A 108 2.57 10.10 23.91
N LYS A 109 3.81 10.18 23.41
CA LYS A 109 4.90 11.00 23.99
C LYS A 109 5.55 11.88 22.91
N PRO A 110 4.85 12.94 22.45
CA PRO A 110 5.43 13.87 21.49
C PRO A 110 6.69 14.53 22.05
N VAL A 111 7.68 14.75 21.18
CA VAL A 111 8.95 15.42 21.49
C VAL A 111 9.10 16.58 20.52
N ASN A 112 9.14 17.81 21.04
CA ASN A 112 9.06 19.04 20.24
C ASN A 112 7.82 19.00 19.31
N GLU A 113 8.00 19.25 18.02
CA GLU A 113 6.95 19.17 16.99
C GLU A 113 6.83 17.76 16.36
N GLY A 114 7.48 16.74 16.91
CA GLY A 114 7.51 15.39 16.34
C GLY A 114 7.37 14.30 17.41
N PHE A 115 8.01 13.17 17.15
CA PHE A 115 8.02 11.99 18.02
C PHE A 115 9.44 11.45 18.14
N GLU A 116 9.70 10.67 19.18
CA GLU A 116 10.96 9.92 19.26
C GLU A 116 11.01 8.88 18.14
N VAL A 117 11.98 9.03 17.23
CA VAL A 117 12.19 8.13 16.09
C VAL A 117 13.19 7.04 16.45
N ARG A 118 12.75 5.78 16.36
CA ARG A 118 13.59 4.59 16.54
C ARG A 118 13.64 3.76 15.26
N VAL A 119 14.83 3.68 14.66
CA VAL A 119 15.09 2.77 13.52
C VAL A 119 15.36 1.38 14.09
N LEU A 120 14.51 0.42 13.77
CA LEU A 120 14.62 -0.92 14.34
C LEU A 120 15.68 -1.74 13.60
N LYS A 121 16.63 -2.30 14.35
CA LYS A 121 17.67 -3.16 13.79
C LYS A 121 17.17 -4.58 13.58
N THR A 122 17.75 -5.29 12.63
CA THR A 122 17.44 -6.70 12.32
C THR A 122 18.70 -7.59 12.47
N PRO A 123 19.25 -7.75 13.69
CA PRO A 123 20.60 -8.28 13.90
C PRO A 123 20.84 -9.70 13.35
N ASP A 124 19.80 -10.53 13.29
CA ASP A 124 19.90 -11.93 12.85
C ASP A 124 19.24 -12.19 11.47
N PHE A 125 18.82 -11.12 10.78
CA PHE A 125 18.20 -11.28 9.46
C PHE A 125 19.27 -11.40 8.38
N SER A 126 19.23 -12.47 7.58
CA SER A 126 20.26 -12.72 6.57
C SER A 126 20.10 -11.90 5.30
N GLY A 127 18.92 -11.31 5.06
CA GLY A 127 18.65 -10.58 3.81
C GLY A 127 18.78 -11.44 2.55
N THR A 128 19.23 -10.83 1.46
CA THR A 128 19.45 -11.47 0.17
C THR A 128 20.93 -11.77 -0.02
N ALA A 129 21.26 -13.05 -0.21
CA ALA A 129 22.65 -13.52 -0.30
C ALA A 129 23.54 -13.08 0.89
N GLY A 130 22.98 -12.89 2.08
CA GLY A 130 23.74 -12.55 3.29
C GLY A 130 23.95 -11.05 3.53
N ASP A 131 23.32 -10.17 2.75
CA ASP A 131 23.48 -8.72 2.89
C ASP A 131 22.80 -8.11 4.13
N GLY A 132 21.88 -8.85 4.77
CA GLY A 132 21.10 -8.37 5.91
C GLY A 132 20.08 -7.27 5.58
N LEU A 133 19.83 -7.00 4.29
CA LEU A 133 18.97 -5.91 3.84
C LEU A 133 17.52 -6.34 3.64
N LEU A 134 16.62 -5.39 3.89
CA LEU A 134 15.21 -5.45 3.54
C LEU A 134 14.94 -4.52 2.34
N SER A 135 13.92 -4.84 1.55
CA SER A 135 13.34 -3.91 0.58
C SER A 135 11.84 -3.79 0.86
N LEU A 136 11.45 -2.72 1.53
CA LEU A 136 10.17 -2.63 2.23
C LEU A 136 9.06 -2.02 1.38
N VAL A 137 7.86 -2.61 1.45
CA VAL A 137 6.61 -2.04 0.93
C VAL A 137 5.55 -2.19 2.04
N GLY A 138 4.44 -2.89 1.79
CA GLY A 138 3.36 -3.00 2.74
C GLY A 138 3.65 -4.01 3.85
N PHE A 139 3.03 -3.79 4.99
CA PHE A 139 3.09 -4.70 6.11
C PHE A 139 1.82 -4.63 6.98
N THR A 140 1.73 -5.53 7.94
CA THR A 140 0.73 -5.46 8.99
C THR A 140 1.33 -5.91 10.32
N GLY A 141 0.65 -5.59 11.41
CA GLY A 141 1.04 -6.00 12.74
C GLY A 141 -0.04 -6.81 13.45
N ILE A 142 0.40 -7.52 14.48
CA ILE A 142 -0.42 -8.30 15.39
C ILE A 142 0.00 -7.93 16.80
N ASP A 143 -0.94 -7.41 17.59
CA ASP A 143 -0.78 -7.31 19.04
C ASP A 143 -1.04 -8.70 19.64
N THR A 144 -0.01 -9.32 20.22
CA THR A 144 -0.11 -10.68 20.76
C THR A 144 -0.61 -10.66 22.21
N ALA A 145 -1.19 -11.78 22.67
CA ALA A 145 -1.76 -11.89 24.00
C ALA A 145 -0.71 -11.76 25.14
N ASP A 146 0.55 -12.06 24.87
CA ASP A 146 1.68 -11.91 25.79
C ASP A 146 2.32 -10.51 25.76
N GLY A 147 1.75 -9.57 24.99
CA GLY A 147 2.17 -8.17 24.94
C GLY A 147 3.35 -7.90 24.00
N ALA A 148 3.73 -8.87 23.17
CA ALA A 148 4.62 -8.65 22.04
C ALA A 148 3.87 -8.05 20.84
N VAL A 149 4.65 -7.59 19.87
CA VAL A 149 4.14 -7.15 18.57
C VAL A 149 4.81 -8.02 17.52
N GLU A 150 4.03 -8.66 16.67
CA GLU A 150 4.54 -9.35 15.49
C GLU A 150 4.23 -8.54 14.24
N LEU A 151 5.18 -8.49 13.29
CA LEU A 151 5.03 -7.78 12.03
C LEU A 151 5.21 -8.76 10.87
N LEU A 152 4.24 -8.78 9.96
CA LEU A 152 4.32 -9.49 8.67
C LEU A 152 4.65 -8.46 7.59
N VAL A 153 5.87 -8.51 7.09
CA VAL A 153 6.49 -7.45 6.28
C VAL A 153 6.80 -7.96 4.88
N ILE A 154 6.33 -7.26 3.84
CA ILE A 154 6.72 -7.57 2.47
C ILE A 154 8.17 -7.14 2.24
N ASN A 155 8.95 -8.07 1.68
CA ASN A 155 10.36 -7.88 1.36
C ASN A 155 10.59 -8.15 -0.13
N ASN A 156 10.73 -7.09 -0.91
CA ASN A 156 10.96 -7.12 -2.36
C ASN A 156 12.41 -7.46 -2.71
N ARG A 157 12.82 -8.69 -2.36
CA ARG A 157 14.17 -9.16 -2.60
C ARG A 157 14.47 -9.27 -4.10
N PRO A 158 15.66 -8.90 -4.56
CA PRO A 158 16.09 -9.21 -5.91
C PRO A 158 16.25 -10.73 -6.10
N SER A 159 16.01 -11.20 -7.33
CA SER A 159 16.28 -12.59 -7.70
C SER A 159 17.78 -12.84 -7.75
N ILE A 160 18.22 -13.96 -7.16
CA ILE A 160 19.61 -14.39 -7.16
C ILE A 160 19.73 -15.80 -7.73
N ASP A 161 20.90 -16.12 -8.27
CA ASP A 161 21.29 -17.47 -8.56
C ASP A 161 21.56 -18.23 -7.26
N ALA A 162 20.94 -19.39 -7.09
CA ALA A 162 20.94 -20.12 -5.83
C ALA A 162 22.31 -20.74 -5.50
N GLU A 163 23.15 -21.02 -6.50
CA GLU A 163 24.47 -21.63 -6.31
C GLU A 163 25.54 -20.58 -6.02
N THR A 164 25.50 -19.47 -6.75
CA THR A 164 26.54 -18.43 -6.70
C THR A 164 26.18 -17.25 -5.81
N GLY A 165 24.89 -17.05 -5.50
CA GLY A 165 24.38 -15.87 -4.80
C GLY A 165 24.40 -14.58 -5.62
N ALA A 166 24.80 -14.64 -6.90
CA ALA A 166 24.86 -13.46 -7.76
C ALA A 166 23.45 -13.01 -8.17
N TYR A 167 23.24 -11.69 -8.31
CA TYR A 167 21.99 -11.16 -8.86
C TYR A 167 21.75 -11.68 -10.27
N GLN A 168 20.52 -12.14 -10.52
CA GLN A 168 20.06 -12.49 -11.85
C GLN A 168 19.64 -11.25 -12.64
N ASP A 169 19.29 -11.43 -13.92
CA ASP A 169 18.62 -10.38 -14.68
C ASP A 169 17.20 -10.16 -14.14
N GLN A 170 17.03 -9.07 -13.40
CA GLN A 170 15.75 -8.71 -12.80
C GLN A 170 14.68 -8.40 -13.85
N TYR A 171 15.05 -8.02 -15.08
CA TYR A 171 14.09 -7.79 -16.16
C TYR A 171 13.61 -9.09 -16.82
N ALA A 172 14.33 -10.19 -16.62
CA ALA A 172 13.93 -11.52 -17.06
C ALA A 172 13.13 -12.28 -15.97
N HIS A 173 13.50 -12.10 -14.70
CA HIS A 173 12.96 -12.90 -13.59
C HIS A 173 12.01 -12.13 -12.66
N GLY A 174 12.13 -10.81 -12.59
CA GLY A 174 11.46 -9.98 -11.59
C GLY A 174 12.04 -10.15 -10.19
N ALA A 175 11.37 -9.56 -9.20
CA ALA A 175 11.74 -9.73 -7.79
C ALA A 175 11.36 -11.12 -7.26
N ASN A 176 12.18 -11.63 -6.34
CA ASN A 176 11.89 -12.83 -5.56
C ASN A 176 11.29 -12.45 -4.21
N THR A 177 10.15 -11.76 -4.26
CA THR A 177 9.50 -11.18 -3.09
C THR A 177 9.07 -12.23 -2.07
N THR A 178 9.26 -11.93 -0.80
CA THR A 178 8.87 -12.76 0.35
C THR A 178 8.02 -11.96 1.33
N ILE A 179 7.38 -12.66 2.27
CA ILE A 179 6.74 -12.05 3.44
C ILE A 179 7.49 -12.52 4.68
N GLU A 180 8.06 -11.60 5.44
CA GLU A 180 8.90 -11.87 6.60
C GLU A 180 8.10 -11.65 7.89
N LEU A 181 8.11 -12.64 8.78
CA LEU A 181 7.57 -12.51 10.13
C LEU A 181 8.67 -12.10 11.09
N PHE A 182 8.47 -10.96 11.75
CA PHE A 182 9.32 -10.46 12.82
C PHE A 182 8.55 -10.36 14.14
N THR A 183 9.25 -10.37 15.26
CA THR A 183 8.70 -10.05 16.59
C THR A 183 9.49 -8.93 17.26
N THR A 184 8.78 -8.12 18.05
CA THR A 184 9.31 -7.03 18.87
C THR A 184 8.38 -6.76 20.06
N GLY A 185 8.60 -5.68 20.80
CA GLY A 185 7.81 -5.35 21.97
C GLY A 185 7.70 -3.84 22.25
N PRO A 186 7.23 -3.47 23.46
CA PRO A 186 7.15 -2.07 23.87
C PRO A 186 8.52 -1.38 23.86
N ARG A 187 8.57 -0.13 23.39
CA ARG A 187 9.83 0.63 23.17
C ARG A 187 10.80 -0.14 22.29
N ALA A 188 10.28 -0.65 21.17
CA ALA A 188 11.03 -1.44 20.21
C ALA A 188 12.32 -0.72 19.79
N ALA A 189 13.43 -1.46 19.80
CA ALA A 189 14.71 -1.05 19.21
C ALA A 189 15.20 -2.04 18.14
N GLU A 190 14.63 -3.24 18.12
CA GLU A 190 15.05 -4.35 17.26
C GLU A 190 13.83 -5.16 16.80
N LEU A 191 13.99 -5.80 15.64
CA LEU A 191 13.09 -6.79 15.06
C LEU A 191 13.83 -8.12 15.00
N LYS A 192 13.32 -9.11 15.74
CA LYS A 192 13.83 -10.47 15.68
C LYS A 192 13.10 -11.23 14.58
N HIS A 193 13.84 -11.72 13.58
CA HIS A 193 13.26 -12.53 12.50
C HIS A 193 12.80 -13.89 13.05
N ILE A 194 11.63 -14.33 12.62
CA ILE A 194 11.00 -15.58 13.06
C ILE A 194 10.82 -16.54 11.89
N ARG A 195 10.35 -16.05 10.74
CA ARG A 195 10.05 -16.88 9.56
C ARG A 195 10.08 -16.08 8.28
N THR A 196 10.57 -16.69 7.21
CA THR A 196 10.34 -16.25 5.83
C THR A 196 9.22 -17.08 5.21
N HIS A 197 8.18 -16.41 4.72
CA HIS A 197 7.15 -17.01 3.88
C HIS A 197 7.53 -16.79 2.42
N ALA A 198 7.85 -17.88 1.73
CA ALA A 198 8.14 -17.91 0.31
C ALA A 198 7.22 -18.93 -0.37
N ASP A 199 6.52 -18.49 -1.39
CA ASP A 199 5.60 -19.30 -2.19
C ASP A 199 5.53 -18.70 -3.59
N LYS A 200 5.34 -19.53 -4.63
CA LYS A 200 5.19 -19.05 -6.01
C LYS A 200 3.99 -18.11 -6.19
N GLU A 201 2.98 -18.23 -5.33
CA GLU A 201 1.78 -17.42 -5.35
C GLU A 201 2.02 -16.02 -4.73
N ILE A 202 3.14 -15.81 -4.03
CA ILE A 202 3.65 -14.49 -3.60
C ILE A 202 4.43 -13.90 -4.78
N ALA A 203 3.71 -13.37 -5.76
CA ALA A 203 4.28 -12.95 -7.03
C ALA A 203 4.61 -11.46 -7.07
N THR A 204 3.62 -10.62 -6.78
CA THR A 204 3.71 -9.15 -6.78
C THR A 204 3.01 -8.59 -5.53
N PRO A 205 3.35 -9.07 -4.32
CA PRO A 205 2.57 -8.75 -3.15
C PRO A 205 2.66 -7.26 -2.84
N ASN A 206 1.55 -6.65 -2.44
CA ASN A 206 1.48 -5.22 -2.11
C ASN A 206 1.31 -4.99 -0.60
N ARG A 207 0.31 -5.61 0.03
CA ARG A 207 0.13 -5.58 1.49
C ARG A 207 -0.41 -6.89 2.04
N VAL A 208 -0.25 -7.09 3.34
CA VAL A 208 -0.74 -8.24 4.12
C VAL A 208 -1.85 -7.80 5.07
N ALA A 209 -2.85 -8.65 5.32
CA ALA A 209 -3.78 -8.53 6.44
C ALA A 209 -3.85 -9.84 7.23
N ALA A 210 -3.46 -9.80 8.50
CA ALA A 210 -3.30 -10.99 9.32
C ALA A 210 -4.63 -11.48 9.94
N ILE A 211 -4.83 -12.79 9.94
CA ILE A 211 -5.71 -13.46 10.91
C ILE A 211 -4.92 -13.71 12.20
N ASP A 212 -3.74 -14.31 12.03
CA ASP A 212 -2.76 -14.62 13.06
C ASP A 212 -1.36 -14.73 12.41
N SER A 213 -0.34 -15.06 13.20
CA SER A 213 1.05 -15.15 12.75
C SER A 213 1.31 -16.22 11.68
N LYS A 214 0.37 -17.15 11.47
CA LYS A 214 0.47 -18.24 10.50
C LYS A 214 -0.52 -18.14 9.35
N THR A 215 -1.60 -17.39 9.52
CA THR A 215 -2.68 -17.27 8.54
C THR A 215 -2.90 -15.80 8.21
N PHE A 216 -2.73 -15.43 6.96
CA PHE A 216 -2.93 -14.06 6.51
C PHE A 216 -3.37 -14.00 5.05
N TYR A 217 -4.01 -12.90 4.68
CA TYR A 217 -4.30 -12.56 3.30
C TYR A 217 -3.26 -11.58 2.78
N PHE A 218 -3.04 -11.58 1.47
CA PHE A 218 -2.25 -10.54 0.81
C PHE A 218 -2.81 -10.26 -0.58
N THR A 219 -2.59 -9.06 -1.08
CA THR A 219 -2.87 -8.68 -2.46
C THR A 219 -1.63 -8.91 -3.30
N ASN A 220 -1.78 -9.46 -4.51
CA ASN A 220 -0.81 -9.23 -5.58
C ASN A 220 -1.35 -8.10 -6.46
N ASP A 221 -0.62 -6.99 -6.55
CA ASP A 221 -1.12 -5.78 -7.23
C ASP A 221 -1.29 -5.95 -8.74
N ARG A 222 -0.62 -6.93 -9.34
CA ARG A 222 -0.64 -7.20 -10.78
C ARG A 222 -0.77 -8.69 -11.10
N GLY A 223 -1.11 -9.48 -10.09
CA GLY A 223 -1.23 -10.93 -10.21
C GLY A 223 0.11 -11.63 -10.41
N PRO A 224 0.15 -12.75 -11.16
CA PRO A 224 1.31 -13.65 -11.16
C PRO A 224 2.49 -13.18 -12.05
N HIS A 225 2.31 -12.15 -12.89
CA HIS A 225 3.32 -11.74 -13.86
C HIS A 225 4.20 -10.61 -13.32
N LYS A 226 5.48 -10.94 -13.08
CA LYS A 226 6.45 -10.02 -12.48
C LYS A 226 7.13 -9.08 -13.49
N VAL A 227 7.19 -9.48 -14.76
CA VAL A 227 7.92 -8.78 -15.83
C VAL A 227 7.20 -8.87 -17.18
N GLY A 228 7.70 -8.10 -18.16
CA GLY A 228 7.27 -8.17 -19.55
C GLY A 228 5.90 -7.53 -19.82
N LEU A 229 5.44 -7.67 -21.07
CA LEU A 229 4.23 -7.00 -21.57
C LEU A 229 2.97 -7.38 -20.79
N ARG A 230 2.86 -8.65 -20.34
CA ARG A 230 1.70 -9.09 -19.58
C ARG A 230 1.61 -8.40 -18.22
N SER A 231 2.73 -8.28 -17.50
CA SER A 231 2.80 -7.50 -16.26
C SER A 231 2.41 -6.03 -16.50
N GLN A 232 2.86 -5.43 -17.60
CA GLN A 232 2.54 -4.03 -17.95
C GLN A 232 1.05 -3.81 -18.30
N LEU A 233 0.39 -4.82 -18.85
CA LEU A 233 -1.03 -4.75 -19.23
C LEU A 233 -1.98 -5.26 -18.14
N SER A 234 -1.46 -5.81 -17.04
CA SER A 234 -2.23 -6.41 -15.93
C SER A 234 -3.37 -5.51 -15.43
N ALA A 235 -3.12 -4.21 -15.30
CA ALA A 235 -4.11 -3.22 -14.88
C ALA A 235 -5.26 -3.00 -15.86
N ILE A 236 -5.00 -3.20 -17.16
CA ILE A 236 -6.03 -3.12 -18.20
C ILE A 236 -6.82 -4.43 -18.26
N THR A 237 -6.14 -5.56 -18.05
CA THR A 237 -6.74 -6.90 -18.16
C THR A 237 -7.37 -7.41 -16.87
N GLY A 238 -7.17 -6.73 -15.74
CA GLY A 238 -7.76 -7.11 -14.45
C GLY A 238 -7.13 -8.36 -13.83
N GLU A 239 -5.80 -8.47 -13.88
CA GLU A 239 -5.07 -9.66 -13.41
C GLU A 239 -4.70 -9.62 -11.92
N ALA A 240 -4.95 -8.51 -11.22
CA ALA A 240 -4.66 -8.41 -9.79
C ALA A 240 -5.63 -9.29 -8.97
N ASN A 241 -5.14 -9.79 -7.83
CA ASN A 241 -5.85 -10.82 -7.06
C ASN A 241 -5.49 -10.78 -5.56
N VAL A 242 -6.27 -11.51 -4.76
CA VAL A 242 -6.06 -11.70 -3.32
C VAL A 242 -5.77 -13.16 -3.06
N HIS A 243 -4.80 -13.41 -2.18
CA HIS A 243 -4.38 -14.74 -1.78
C HIS A 243 -4.51 -14.93 -0.27
N LEU A 244 -4.86 -16.16 0.13
CA LEU A 244 -4.71 -16.65 1.49
C LEU A 244 -3.37 -17.38 1.57
N CYS A 245 -2.57 -17.07 2.59
CA CYS A 245 -1.40 -17.86 2.93
C CYS A 245 -1.54 -18.50 4.31
N GLU A 246 -1.21 -19.79 4.37
CA GLU A 246 -1.12 -20.57 5.60
C GLU A 246 0.30 -21.13 5.72
N ALA A 247 0.98 -20.79 6.81
CA ALA A 247 2.41 -21.05 7.01
C ALA A 247 2.83 -22.51 6.80
N ASP A 248 1.91 -23.45 7.03
CA ASP A 248 2.15 -24.89 6.96
C ASP A 248 1.43 -25.55 5.75
N ARG A 249 0.76 -24.76 4.89
CA ARG A 249 0.00 -25.25 3.70
C ARG A 249 0.30 -24.51 2.40
N GLY A 250 1.12 -23.46 2.44
CA GLY A 250 1.40 -22.60 1.29
C GLY A 250 0.32 -21.55 1.07
N CYS A 251 0.39 -20.85 -0.04
CA CYS A 251 -0.58 -19.83 -0.40
C CYS A 251 -1.48 -20.24 -1.58
N ARG A 252 -2.67 -19.65 -1.69
CA ARG A 252 -3.63 -19.90 -2.77
C ARG A 252 -4.49 -18.66 -3.05
N GLN A 253 -4.90 -18.49 -4.31
CA GLN A 253 -5.81 -17.42 -4.70
C GLN A 253 -7.19 -17.60 -4.06
N VAL A 254 -7.81 -16.50 -3.61
CA VAL A 254 -9.15 -16.45 -3.00
C VAL A 254 -10.06 -15.36 -3.56
N ALA A 255 -9.53 -14.38 -4.30
CA ALA A 255 -10.32 -13.43 -5.10
C ALA A 255 -9.50 -12.96 -6.31
N ASP A 256 -10.15 -12.59 -7.41
CA ASP A 256 -9.52 -12.10 -8.65
C ASP A 256 -10.36 -11.03 -9.36
N GLY A 257 -9.93 -10.63 -10.56
CA GLY A 257 -10.64 -9.66 -11.40
C GLY A 257 -10.42 -8.20 -10.99
N LEU A 258 -9.39 -7.92 -10.20
CA LEU A 258 -9.03 -6.58 -9.74
C LEU A 258 -8.06 -5.94 -10.75
N LYS A 259 -8.12 -4.61 -10.92
CA LYS A 259 -7.21 -3.91 -11.84
C LYS A 259 -5.87 -3.62 -11.18
N PHE A 260 -5.85 -3.14 -9.95
CA PHE A 260 -4.61 -2.98 -9.19
C PHE A 260 -4.90 -3.10 -7.69
N ALA A 261 -4.78 -4.32 -7.18
CA ALA A 261 -5.14 -4.62 -5.79
C ALA A 261 -4.07 -4.08 -4.84
N ASN A 262 -4.40 -3.02 -4.11
CA ASN A 262 -3.44 -2.31 -3.27
C ASN A 262 -3.54 -2.75 -1.80
N GLY A 263 -3.27 -1.86 -0.84
CA GLY A 263 -3.17 -2.25 0.55
C GLY A 263 -4.49 -2.65 1.19
N LEU A 264 -4.73 -3.96 1.30
CA LEU A 264 -5.91 -4.48 1.99
C LEU A 264 -5.84 -4.26 3.50
N ALA A 265 -7.02 -4.24 4.14
CA ALA A 265 -7.14 -4.26 5.59
C ALA A 265 -8.19 -5.27 6.05
N ARG A 266 -8.05 -5.76 7.28
CA ARG A 266 -9.00 -6.65 7.94
C ARG A 266 -9.60 -5.95 9.16
N ASP A 267 -10.91 -6.07 9.36
CA ASP A 267 -11.55 -5.67 10.61
C ASP A 267 -11.67 -6.83 11.61
N LYS A 268 -12.15 -6.50 12.82
CA LYS A 268 -12.42 -7.48 13.88
C LYS A 268 -13.61 -8.41 13.57
N ASP A 269 -14.48 -8.03 12.64
CA ASP A 269 -15.73 -8.74 12.32
C ASP A 269 -15.54 -9.70 11.12
N GLY A 270 -14.31 -9.86 10.63
CA GLY A 270 -13.96 -10.81 9.59
C GLY A 270 -14.22 -10.30 8.17
N LEU A 271 -14.26 -8.99 7.97
CA LEU A 271 -14.28 -8.37 6.65
C LEU A 271 -12.86 -8.02 6.18
N ILE A 272 -12.65 -8.17 4.87
CA ILE A 272 -11.46 -7.72 4.15
C ILE A 272 -11.87 -6.59 3.21
N TYR A 273 -11.17 -5.46 3.33
CA TYR A 273 -11.33 -4.29 2.48
C TYR A 273 -10.15 -4.23 1.51
N VAL A 274 -10.42 -4.28 0.21
CA VAL A 274 -9.39 -4.28 -0.84
C VAL A 274 -9.58 -3.05 -1.71
N PRO A 275 -8.73 -2.03 -1.56
CA PRO A 275 -8.68 -0.90 -2.49
C PRO A 275 -8.15 -1.35 -3.86
N ASP A 276 -8.85 -0.98 -4.93
CA ASP A 276 -8.36 -1.12 -6.31
C ASP A 276 -7.97 0.25 -6.87
N SER A 277 -6.67 0.47 -7.03
CA SER A 277 -6.11 1.78 -7.40
C SER A 277 -6.56 2.27 -8.77
N ILE A 278 -6.81 1.36 -9.72
CA ILE A 278 -7.06 1.73 -11.12
C ILE A 278 -8.55 1.83 -11.41
N SER A 279 -9.38 0.99 -10.78
CA SER A 279 -10.83 1.13 -10.88
C SER A 279 -11.38 2.21 -9.94
N GLY A 280 -10.68 2.53 -8.86
CA GLY A 280 -11.16 3.44 -7.81
C GLY A 280 -12.24 2.86 -6.91
N HIS A 281 -12.42 1.53 -6.97
CA HIS A 281 -13.41 0.82 -6.17
C HIS A 281 -12.79 0.25 -4.89
N LEU A 282 -13.56 0.26 -3.82
CA LEU A 282 -13.29 -0.52 -2.62
C LEU A 282 -14.10 -1.81 -2.70
N HIS A 283 -13.43 -2.96 -2.74
CA HIS A 283 -14.09 -4.25 -2.70
C HIS A 283 -14.13 -4.78 -1.27
N ILE A 284 -15.30 -5.25 -0.84
CA ILE A 284 -15.51 -5.72 0.53
C ILE A 284 -15.84 -7.21 0.49
N TYR A 285 -15.04 -8.00 1.18
CA TYR A 285 -15.18 -9.44 1.25
C TYR A 285 -15.44 -9.89 2.68
N ARG A 286 -16.23 -10.95 2.84
CA ARG A 286 -16.39 -11.68 4.09
C ARG A 286 -15.51 -12.93 4.07
N ILE A 287 -14.81 -13.16 5.17
CA ILE A 287 -14.07 -14.41 5.40
C ILE A 287 -15.09 -15.51 5.75
N LEU A 288 -15.10 -16.57 4.95
CA LEU A 288 -15.90 -17.78 5.21
C LEU A 288 -15.17 -18.72 6.18
N ASP A 289 -15.87 -19.72 6.72
CA ASP A 289 -15.27 -20.77 7.57
C ASP A 289 -14.13 -21.52 6.87
N SER A 290 -14.20 -21.65 5.54
CA SER A 290 -13.13 -22.22 4.70
C SER A 290 -11.90 -21.32 4.54
N LYS A 291 -11.96 -20.09 5.07
CA LYS A 291 -11.05 -18.97 4.82
C LYS A 291 -11.08 -18.45 3.38
N ASP A 292 -12.02 -18.89 2.55
CA ASP A 292 -12.30 -18.23 1.27
C ASP A 292 -12.94 -16.87 1.48
N LEU A 293 -12.92 -16.05 0.42
CA LEU A 293 -13.51 -14.72 0.43
C LEU A 293 -14.81 -14.71 -0.38
N GLU A 294 -15.90 -14.30 0.25
CA GLU A 294 -17.16 -14.00 -0.41
C GLU A 294 -17.27 -12.49 -0.59
N LYS A 295 -17.41 -12.00 -1.83
CA LYS A 295 -17.63 -10.58 -2.08
C LYS A 295 -19.02 -10.17 -1.60
N VAL A 296 -19.08 -9.28 -0.62
CA VAL A 296 -20.34 -8.83 0.00
C VAL A 296 -20.74 -7.42 -0.39
N ASP A 297 -19.80 -6.60 -0.84
CA ASP A 297 -20.08 -5.25 -1.34
C ASP A 297 -18.97 -4.73 -2.26
N GLU A 298 -19.28 -3.64 -2.97
CA GLU A 298 -18.34 -2.87 -3.78
C GLU A 298 -18.78 -1.41 -3.84
N MET A 299 -17.83 -0.49 -3.66
CA MET A 299 -18.09 0.94 -3.64
C MET A 299 -17.17 1.68 -4.60
N ASP A 300 -17.74 2.39 -5.58
CA ASP A 300 -17.00 3.40 -6.33
C ASP A 300 -16.74 4.61 -5.41
N LEU A 301 -15.49 4.84 -5.08
CA LEU A 301 -15.10 5.95 -4.23
C LEU A 301 -14.75 7.21 -5.02
N GLY A 302 -14.64 7.11 -6.36
CA GLY A 302 -14.32 8.22 -7.23
C GLY A 302 -12.91 8.77 -7.01
N TYR A 303 -11.98 7.98 -6.48
CA TYR A 303 -10.56 8.31 -6.28
C TYR A 303 -9.70 7.11 -6.66
N SER A 304 -8.45 7.33 -7.09
CA SER A 304 -7.48 6.24 -7.12
C SER A 304 -7.08 5.95 -5.68
N LEU A 305 -7.26 4.69 -5.25
CA LEU A 305 -7.09 4.30 -3.85
C LEU A 305 -5.74 3.65 -3.62
N ASP A 306 -5.16 3.83 -2.43
CA ASP A 306 -3.92 3.18 -2.01
C ASP A 306 -4.19 2.29 -0.79
N ASN A 307 -3.48 2.44 0.33
CA ASN A 307 -3.65 1.55 1.47
C ASN A 307 -4.88 1.91 2.32
N ALA A 308 -5.66 0.89 2.68
CA ALA A 308 -6.70 0.96 3.69
C ALA A 308 -6.15 0.61 5.08
N SER A 309 -6.63 1.24 6.15
CA SER A 309 -6.41 0.84 7.53
C SER A 309 -7.74 0.79 8.28
N VAL A 310 -7.80 -0.02 9.34
CA VAL A 310 -8.99 -0.10 10.21
C VAL A 310 -8.57 0.38 11.59
N ASP A 311 -9.29 1.37 12.12
CA ASP A 311 -9.01 1.87 13.46
C ASP A 311 -9.67 1.01 14.55
N LYS A 312 -9.41 1.35 15.81
CA LYS A 312 -9.99 0.65 16.96
C LYS A 312 -11.51 0.68 17.03
N ASN A 313 -12.17 1.67 16.42
CA ASN A 313 -13.63 1.77 16.36
C ASN A 313 -14.22 0.87 15.27
N GLY A 314 -13.39 0.39 14.34
CA GLY A 314 -13.81 -0.37 13.16
C GLY A 314 -14.09 0.51 11.95
N ASP A 315 -13.73 1.80 11.98
CA ASP A 315 -13.83 2.68 10.82
C ASP A 315 -12.67 2.37 9.86
N VAL A 316 -12.97 2.35 8.56
CA VAL A 316 -11.96 2.12 7.51
C VAL A 316 -11.46 3.46 6.99
N TRP A 317 -10.14 3.65 6.99
CA TRP A 317 -9.47 4.85 6.54
C TRP A 317 -8.63 4.53 5.31
N ILE A 318 -8.83 5.27 4.22
CA ILE A 318 -8.26 4.92 2.92
C ILE A 318 -7.49 6.13 2.39
N ALA A 319 -6.19 5.93 2.12
CA ALA A 319 -5.40 6.89 1.38
C ALA A 319 -5.85 6.94 -0.09
N ALA A 320 -5.97 8.15 -0.62
CA ALA A 320 -6.49 8.36 -1.96
C ALA A 320 -5.67 9.40 -2.71
N PHE A 321 -5.45 9.16 -4.00
CA PHE A 321 -4.89 10.11 -4.94
C PHE A 321 -6.02 10.83 -5.67
N PRO A 322 -6.21 12.15 -5.43
CA PRO A 322 -7.16 12.94 -6.20
C PRO A 322 -6.79 13.01 -7.69
N VAL A 323 -5.48 13.06 -7.98
CA VAL A 323 -4.90 13.08 -9.32
C VAL A 323 -3.77 12.05 -9.37
N GLY A 324 -4.02 10.90 -9.98
CA GLY A 324 -3.05 9.79 -10.02
C GLY A 324 -1.71 10.17 -10.65
N LEU A 325 -1.67 11.11 -11.59
CA LEU A 325 -0.42 11.59 -12.19
C LEU A 325 0.55 12.19 -11.16
N GLY A 326 0.03 12.69 -10.04
CA GLY A 326 0.83 13.27 -8.96
C GLY A 326 1.85 12.29 -8.37
N ILE A 327 1.50 11.01 -8.21
CA ILE A 327 2.46 10.02 -7.69
C ILE A 327 3.61 9.79 -8.68
N LEU A 328 3.33 9.82 -10.00
CA LEU A 328 4.36 9.67 -11.02
C LEU A 328 5.32 10.87 -11.04
N GLN A 329 4.81 12.07 -10.79
CA GLN A 329 5.64 13.27 -10.60
C GLN A 329 6.54 13.13 -9.38
N ALA A 330 5.99 12.63 -8.26
CA ALA A 330 6.77 12.38 -7.05
C ALA A 330 7.87 11.33 -7.23
N TYR A 331 7.65 10.27 -8.02
CA TYR A 331 8.71 9.33 -8.39
C TYR A 331 9.83 9.97 -9.23
N ASN A 332 9.53 11.01 -10.01
CA ASN A 332 10.54 11.69 -10.82
C ASN A 332 11.33 12.74 -10.03
N ASP A 333 10.68 13.43 -9.09
CA ASP A 333 11.29 14.47 -8.27
C ASP A 333 10.78 14.43 -6.81
N PRO A 334 11.24 13.47 -6.00
CA PRO A 334 10.69 13.19 -4.67
C PRO A 334 10.71 14.38 -3.70
N TYR A 335 11.70 15.26 -3.85
CA TYR A 335 11.92 16.38 -2.91
C TYR A 335 11.19 17.66 -3.28
N ASN A 336 10.73 17.78 -4.53
CA ASN A 336 10.08 19.01 -5.02
C ASN A 336 8.65 18.80 -5.55
N ALA A 337 8.20 17.55 -5.69
CA ALA A 337 6.82 17.28 -6.09
C ALA A 337 5.83 17.55 -4.94
N HIS A 338 4.71 18.17 -5.28
CA HIS A 338 3.61 18.51 -4.37
C HIS A 338 2.30 17.88 -4.86
N PRO A 339 2.19 16.54 -4.90
CA PRO A 339 0.96 15.90 -5.32
C PRO A 339 -0.14 16.13 -4.29
N ALA A 340 -1.35 16.35 -4.80
CA ALA A 340 -2.51 16.40 -3.93
C ALA A 340 -2.76 15.05 -3.25
N ALA A 341 -3.31 15.09 -2.04
CA ALA A 341 -3.64 13.90 -1.26
C ALA A 341 -5.03 14.04 -0.66
N ALA A 342 -5.75 12.92 -0.53
CA ALA A 342 -7.02 12.87 0.18
C ALA A 342 -7.10 11.63 1.07
N VAL A 343 -7.96 11.69 2.07
CA VAL A 343 -8.34 10.52 2.86
C VAL A 343 -9.85 10.39 2.88
N LEU A 344 -10.29 9.17 2.61
CA LEU A 344 -11.67 8.74 2.71
C LEU A 344 -11.85 7.90 3.96
N ARG A 345 -12.97 8.10 4.66
CA ARG A 345 -13.39 7.23 5.76
C ARG A 345 -14.66 6.52 5.36
N VAL A 346 -14.66 5.19 5.46
CA VAL A 346 -15.82 4.34 5.25
C VAL A 346 -16.30 3.82 6.60
N THR A 347 -17.56 4.10 6.92
CA THR A 347 -18.21 3.66 8.16
C THR A 347 -19.48 2.89 7.83
N LYS A 348 -20.00 2.12 8.80
CA LYS A 348 -21.25 1.38 8.63
C LYS A 348 -22.35 1.98 9.51
N VAL A 349 -23.35 2.60 8.87
CA VAL A 349 -24.50 3.23 9.53
C VAL A 349 -25.76 2.48 9.14
N GLU A 350 -26.49 1.93 10.12
CA GLU A 350 -27.72 1.16 9.90
C GLU A 350 -27.58 0.03 8.85
N GLY A 351 -26.40 -0.61 8.83
CA GLY A 351 -26.10 -1.70 7.91
C GLY A 351 -25.63 -1.28 6.52
N LYS A 352 -25.59 0.02 6.21
CA LYS A 352 -25.10 0.56 4.93
C LYS A 352 -23.75 1.24 5.10
N TYR A 353 -22.90 1.14 4.08
CA TYR A 353 -21.63 1.88 4.08
C TYR A 353 -21.86 3.34 3.70
N VAL A 354 -21.21 4.24 4.44
CA VAL A 354 -21.19 5.68 4.21
C VAL A 354 -19.74 6.12 4.07
N VAL A 355 -19.48 6.98 3.08
CA VAL A 355 -18.14 7.49 2.77
C VAL A 355 -18.07 8.98 3.05
N ASP A 356 -17.10 9.37 3.86
CA ASP A 356 -16.77 10.77 4.11
C ASP A 356 -15.39 11.09 3.54
N LYS A 357 -15.26 12.22 2.85
CA LYS A 357 -13.94 12.81 2.58
C LYS A 357 -13.49 13.57 3.82
N VAL A 358 -12.58 12.98 4.57
CA VAL A 358 -12.16 13.51 5.88
C VAL A 358 -11.21 14.68 5.73
N ILE A 359 -10.29 14.58 4.78
CA ILE A 359 -9.29 15.61 4.52
C ILE A 359 -8.83 15.53 3.07
N GLU A 360 -8.54 16.69 2.50
CA GLU A 360 -7.93 16.82 1.17
C GLU A 360 -6.95 18.00 1.22
N ASP A 361 -5.72 17.73 0.81
CA ASP A 361 -4.71 18.75 0.56
C ASP A 361 -4.59 18.93 -0.95
N GLY A 362 -5.50 19.71 -1.51
CA GLY A 362 -5.65 19.85 -2.95
C GLY A 362 -4.47 20.54 -3.64
N GLN A 363 -3.59 21.21 -2.89
CA GLN A 363 -2.38 21.85 -3.42
C GLN A 363 -1.10 21.06 -3.09
N GLY A 364 -1.17 20.05 -2.22
CA GLY A 364 0.00 19.28 -1.80
C GLY A 364 0.97 20.08 -0.91
N ASP A 365 0.43 20.99 -0.12
CA ASP A 365 1.22 21.92 0.70
C ASP A 365 1.87 21.22 1.90
N VAL A 366 1.11 20.35 2.57
CA VAL A 366 1.45 19.75 3.87
C VAL A 366 1.45 18.22 3.84
N LEU A 367 0.42 17.59 3.25
CA LEU A 367 0.34 16.13 3.20
C LEU A 367 1.37 15.57 2.20
N PRO A 368 1.99 14.42 2.50
CA PRO A 368 2.88 13.77 1.54
C PRO A 368 2.07 13.19 0.38
N ALA A 369 2.74 12.59 -0.61
CA ALA A 369 2.10 11.78 -1.64
C ALA A 369 1.49 10.52 -1.00
N THR A 370 0.36 10.71 -0.33
CA THR A 370 -0.09 9.85 0.77
C THR A 370 -0.46 8.49 0.23
N THR A 371 0.27 7.48 0.67
CA THR A 371 0.01 6.07 0.35
C THR A 371 -0.68 5.35 1.50
N THR A 372 -0.47 5.83 2.73
CA THR A 372 -1.13 5.28 3.94
C THR A 372 -1.59 6.37 4.88
N VAL A 373 -2.76 6.16 5.46
CA VAL A 373 -3.26 6.90 6.62
C VAL A 373 -3.54 5.95 7.76
N VAL A 374 -3.19 6.36 8.99
CA VAL A 374 -3.57 5.66 10.22
C VAL A 374 -4.25 6.67 11.15
N HIS A 375 -5.46 6.33 11.59
CA HIS A 375 -6.20 7.12 12.57
C HIS A 375 -5.98 6.58 13.97
N ASP A 376 -5.56 7.46 14.88
CA ASP A 376 -5.52 7.18 16.30
C ASP A 376 -6.84 7.58 16.95
N ALA A 377 -7.77 6.61 17.06
CA ALA A 377 -9.09 6.81 17.64
C ALA A 377 -9.07 7.37 19.08
N LYS A 378 -7.96 7.23 19.81
CA LYS A 378 -7.80 7.79 21.16
C LYS A 378 -7.65 9.31 21.17
N THR A 379 -6.93 9.86 20.21
CA THR A 379 -6.60 11.30 20.17
C THR A 379 -7.25 12.04 19.01
N GLY A 380 -7.83 11.31 18.04
CA GLY A 380 -8.34 11.85 16.79
C GLY A 380 -7.24 12.24 15.80
N ARG A 381 -5.97 11.94 16.09
CA ARG A 381 -4.87 12.25 15.18
C ARG A 381 -4.91 11.37 13.95
N LEU A 382 -4.52 11.95 12.82
CA LEU A 382 -4.27 11.24 11.57
C LEU A 382 -2.78 11.30 11.28
N PHE A 383 -2.17 10.14 11.06
CA PHE A 383 -0.80 10.01 10.58
C PHE A 383 -0.82 9.67 9.10
N PHE A 384 0.06 10.29 8.31
CA PHE A 384 0.13 10.14 6.86
C PHE A 384 1.55 9.80 6.45
N SER A 385 1.72 8.75 5.65
CA SER A 385 3.01 8.37 5.10
C SER A 385 2.94 8.22 3.58
N SER A 386 4.09 8.06 2.94
CA SER A 386 4.23 7.99 1.49
C SER A 386 5.36 7.07 1.08
N VAL A 387 5.12 6.29 0.04
CA VAL A 387 6.15 5.47 -0.63
C VAL A 387 7.38 6.25 -1.08
N ILE A 388 7.27 7.56 -1.30
CA ILE A 388 8.29 8.34 -2.00
C ILE A 388 8.62 9.69 -1.32
N SER A 389 7.71 10.29 -0.56
CA SER A 389 7.96 11.62 0.02
C SER A 389 9.06 11.59 1.11
N PRO A 390 9.88 12.65 1.24
CA PRO A 390 10.96 12.74 2.23
C PRO A 390 10.48 13.17 3.63
N PHE A 391 9.21 12.94 3.94
CA PHE A 391 8.60 13.30 5.21
C PHE A 391 7.31 12.49 5.41
N ILE A 392 6.86 12.41 6.66
CA ILE A 392 5.49 12.03 7.01
C ILE A 392 4.72 13.28 7.44
N ALA A 393 3.40 13.20 7.55
CA ALA A 393 2.60 14.26 8.16
C ALA A 393 1.77 13.73 9.32
N VAL A 394 1.38 14.63 10.21
CA VAL A 394 0.33 14.37 11.19
C VAL A 394 -0.64 15.54 11.22
N CYS A 395 -1.91 15.21 11.36
CA CYS A 395 -2.99 16.16 11.53
C CYS A 395 -3.67 15.94 12.87
N GLU A 396 -3.90 17.02 13.60
CA GLU A 396 -4.62 17.02 14.86
C GLU A 396 -5.99 17.68 14.66
N PRO A 397 -7.07 17.15 15.26
CA PRO A 397 -8.37 17.81 15.20
C PRO A 397 -8.28 19.24 15.72
N LYS A 398 -8.93 20.19 15.04
CA LYS A 398 -9.10 21.55 15.55
C LYS A 398 -9.96 21.50 16.83
N ALA A 399 -9.57 22.30 17.82
CA ALA A 399 -10.29 22.45 19.08
C ALA A 399 -11.68 23.08 18.90
#